data_AF-A0A239TET6-F1
#
_entry.id   AF-A0A239TET6-F1
#
_cell.length_a   1.000
_cell.length_b   1.000
_cell.length_c   1.000
_cell.angle_alpha   90.00
_cell.angle_beta   90.00
_cell.angle_gamma   90.00
#
_symmetry.space_group_name_H-M   'P 1'
#
loop_
_entity.id
_entity.type
_entity.pdbx_description
1 polymer ?
#
loop_
_entity_poly.entity_id
_entity_poly.type
_entity_poly.pdbx_seq_one_letter_code
_entity_poly.pdbx_strand_id
1 'polypeptide(L)'
;MNKRTRSPRTIILWVILGIIGIALVISIIYFAFALFDNRNDDSSEPKHETIQQTPNSKKVAIKVDTPQFSQEFMQTPQTEGYKGFKIGASKEQIEKRFGKSEGTREINGNDAQQYGDIAVTYNQDDKVAHVYVTPRQMTKKAFTDFYNEPAQIRGDIWYYDYNIYDGFSIKVFTSRQYIKAIENVPQR
;
A
#
# COMPACT_ATOMS: atom_id res chain seq x y z
N MET A 1 26.65 27.76 -53.86
CA MET A 1 26.13 27.19 -52.60
C MET A 1 27.20 26.26 -52.02
N ASN A 2 28.09 26.75 -51.15
CA ASN A 2 29.24 25.96 -50.66
C ASN A 2 28.87 25.18 -49.38
N LYS A 3 28.80 23.85 -49.49
CA LYS A 3 28.79 22.95 -48.32
C LYS A 3 30.18 22.96 -47.70
N ARG A 4 30.33 23.60 -46.54
CA ARG A 4 31.55 23.48 -45.70
C ARG A 4 31.59 22.06 -45.14
N THR A 5 32.47 21.22 -45.66
CA THR A 5 32.79 19.92 -45.05
C THR A 5 33.66 20.16 -43.82
N ARG A 6 33.14 19.83 -42.63
CA ARG A 6 33.89 19.92 -41.38
C ARG A 6 34.97 18.84 -41.35
N SER A 7 36.19 19.21 -40.97
CA SER A 7 37.32 18.27 -40.98
C SER A 7 37.11 17.15 -39.96
N PRO A 8 37.61 15.93 -40.21
CA PRO A 8 37.40 14.78 -39.32
C PRO A 8 37.79 15.05 -37.87
N ARG A 9 38.83 15.86 -37.65
CA ARG A 9 39.30 16.29 -36.32
C ARG A 9 38.27 17.15 -35.58
N THR A 10 37.57 18.03 -36.28
CA THR A 10 36.50 18.83 -35.67
C THR A 10 35.27 17.97 -35.35
N ILE A 11 34.93 16.98 -36.20
CA ILE A 11 33.82 16.06 -35.94
C ILE A 11 34.10 15.21 -34.68
N ILE A 12 35.31 14.66 -34.55
CA ILE A 12 35.73 13.90 -33.36
C ILE A 12 35.65 14.76 -32.09
N LEU A 13 36.06 16.03 -32.17
CA LEU A 13 35.98 16.97 -31.05
C LEU A 13 34.53 17.22 -30.60
N TRP A 14 33.59 17.38 -31.54
CA TRP A 14 32.17 17.53 -31.23
C TRP A 14 31.53 16.26 -30.66
N VAL A 15 31.97 15.08 -31.11
CA VAL A 15 31.50 13.79 -30.57
C VAL A 15 31.97 13.60 -29.13
N ILE A 16 33.23 13.90 -28.83
CA ILE A 16 33.76 13.84 -27.44
C ILE A 16 33.02 14.84 -26.55
N LEU A 17 32.79 16.08 -27.02
CA LEU A 17 32.02 17.08 -26.27
C LEU A 17 30.57 16.62 -25.99
N GLY A 18 29.94 15.94 -26.95
CA GLY A 18 28.61 15.38 -26.81
C GLY A 18 28.54 14.27 -25.75
N ILE A 19 29.52 13.36 -25.74
CA ILE A 19 29.60 12.28 -24.75
C ILE A 19 29.80 12.84 -23.34
N ILE A 20 30.67 13.85 -23.18
CA ILE A 20 30.89 14.53 -21.89
C ILE A 20 29.59 15.23 -21.44
N GLY A 21 28.88 15.88 -22.35
CA GLY A 21 27.58 16.50 -22.06
C GLY A 21 26.54 15.49 -21.57
N ILE A 22 26.45 14.32 -22.21
CA ILE A 22 25.51 13.27 -21.80
C ILE A 22 25.88 12.70 -20.43
N ALA A 23 27.17 12.47 -20.15
CA ALA A 23 27.64 12.02 -18.84
C ALA A 23 27.31 13.04 -17.74
N LEU A 24 27.48 14.34 -18.00
CA LEU A 24 27.11 15.40 -17.05
C LEU A 24 25.61 15.42 -16.76
N VAL A 25 24.76 15.23 -17.77
CA VAL A 25 23.29 15.18 -17.58
C VAL A 25 22.90 13.97 -16.72
N ILE A 26 23.50 12.80 -16.95
CA ILE A 26 23.25 11.59 -16.16
C ILE A 26 23.70 11.79 -14.70
N SER A 27 24.86 12.42 -14.47
CA SER A 27 25.34 12.75 -13.12
C SER A 27 24.44 13.74 -12.40
N ILE A 28 23.90 14.75 -13.09
CA ILE A 28 22.94 15.72 -12.50
C ILE A 28 21.63 15.01 -12.11
N ILE A 29 21.14 14.08 -12.93
CA ILE A 29 19.93 13.31 -12.62
C ILE A 29 20.17 12.40 -11.41
N TYR A 30 21.30 11.69 -11.36
CA TYR A 30 21.67 10.86 -10.20
C TYR A 30 21.84 11.69 -8.92
N PHE A 31 22.49 12.86 -9.00
CA PHE A 31 22.67 13.76 -7.88
C PHE A 31 21.35 14.37 -7.38
N ALA A 32 20.43 14.71 -8.30
CA ALA A 32 19.09 15.16 -7.93
C ALA A 32 18.32 14.04 -7.21
N PHE A 33 18.33 12.81 -7.73
CA PHE A 33 17.70 11.67 -7.06
C PHE A 33 18.30 11.40 -5.66
N ALA A 34 19.63 11.49 -5.50
CA ALA A 34 20.28 11.34 -4.20
C ALA A 34 19.95 12.48 -3.21
N LEU A 35 19.76 13.72 -3.69
CA LEU A 35 19.30 14.84 -2.87
C LEU A 35 17.83 14.72 -2.47
N PHE A 36 16.97 14.07 -3.28
CA PHE A 36 15.57 13.85 -2.92
C PHE A 36 15.39 12.70 -1.91
N ASP A 37 16.30 11.74 -1.87
CA ASP A 37 16.28 10.64 -0.88
C ASP A 37 16.86 11.04 0.49
N ASN A 38 17.54 12.20 0.57
CA ASN A 38 18.25 12.63 1.77
C ASN A 38 17.84 14.02 2.30
N ARG A 39 16.60 14.45 2.05
CA ARG A 39 16.00 15.60 2.75
C ARG A 39 15.32 15.16 4.05
N ASN A 40 16.14 14.95 5.07
CA ASN A 40 15.79 15.35 6.43
C ASN A 40 16.86 16.33 6.90
N ASP A 41 16.40 17.51 7.31
CA ASP A 41 17.16 18.72 7.55
C ASP A 41 18.21 18.64 8.67
N ASP A 42 19.16 19.56 8.53
CA ASP A 42 20.37 19.75 9.32
C ASP A 42 20.15 20.60 10.59
N SER A 43 21.03 20.36 11.57
CA SER A 43 21.63 21.29 12.53
C SER A 43 21.05 21.55 13.93
N SER A 44 22.00 21.54 14.88
CA SER A 44 22.09 22.12 16.25
C SER A 44 21.84 21.21 17.48
N GLU A 45 22.95 20.79 18.13
CA GLU A 45 23.03 20.35 19.53
C GLU A 45 23.38 21.56 20.44
N PRO A 46 23.26 21.49 21.80
CA PRO A 46 22.70 20.43 22.64
C PRO A 46 21.76 20.97 23.76
N LYS A 47 20.61 20.34 24.00
CA LYS A 47 19.98 20.36 25.34
C LYS A 47 19.31 19.02 25.63
N HIS A 48 19.66 18.47 26.80
CA HIS A 48 19.09 17.28 27.40
C HIS A 48 17.56 17.34 27.40
N GLU A 49 16.92 16.62 26.50
CA GLU A 49 15.54 16.16 26.65
C GLU A 49 15.47 14.71 26.18
N THR A 50 14.96 13.85 27.05
CA THR A 50 14.79 12.42 26.83
C THR A 50 14.00 12.18 25.54
N ILE A 51 14.70 11.87 24.45
CA ILE A 51 14.07 11.41 23.20
C ILE A 51 13.46 10.04 23.50
N GLN A 52 12.16 10.02 23.77
CA GLN A 52 11.37 8.82 23.57
C GLN A 52 11.52 8.43 22.11
N GLN A 53 12.26 7.36 21.85
CA GLN A 53 12.38 6.75 20.54
C GLN A 53 10.96 6.46 20.02
N THR A 54 10.50 7.24 19.04
CA THR A 54 9.29 6.92 18.28
C THR A 54 9.46 5.54 17.65
N PRO A 55 8.54 4.58 17.88
CA PRO A 55 8.63 3.27 17.28
C PRO A 55 8.61 3.41 15.75
N ASN A 56 9.59 2.79 15.09
CA ASN A 56 9.68 2.72 13.64
C ASN A 56 8.40 2.04 13.11
N SER A 57 7.43 2.83 12.63
CA SER A 57 6.09 2.35 12.26
C SER A 57 6.18 1.34 11.12
N LYS A 58 5.81 0.07 11.36
CA LYS A 58 5.78 -0.96 10.31
C LYS A 58 4.54 -0.78 9.45
N LYS A 59 4.70 -0.13 8.30
CA LYS A 59 3.65 -0.06 7.27
C LYS A 59 3.42 -1.45 6.68
N VAL A 60 2.15 -1.87 6.60
CA VAL A 60 1.77 -3.15 6.01
C VAL A 60 1.44 -2.93 4.53
N ALA A 61 2.08 -3.68 3.64
CA ALA A 61 1.78 -3.69 2.21
C ALA A 61 1.27 -5.07 1.80
N ILE A 62 0.17 -5.13 1.04
CA ILE A 62 -0.49 -6.38 0.65
C ILE A 62 -0.78 -6.36 -0.84
N LYS A 63 -0.20 -7.31 -1.56
CA LYS A 63 -0.55 -7.58 -2.96
C LYS A 63 -1.67 -8.59 -3.03
N VAL A 64 -2.88 -8.11 -3.32
CA VAL A 64 -4.10 -8.93 -3.27
C VAL A 64 -4.29 -9.80 -4.52
N ASP A 65 -3.48 -9.64 -5.56
CA ASP A 65 -3.47 -10.42 -6.81
C ASP A 65 -2.34 -11.45 -6.81
N THR A 66 -2.10 -12.10 -5.67
CA THR A 66 -1.03 -13.09 -5.52
C THR A 66 -1.56 -14.43 -5.04
N PRO A 67 -0.92 -15.55 -5.46
CA PRO A 67 -1.24 -16.87 -4.90
C PRO A 67 -1.10 -16.91 -3.38
N GLN A 68 -0.12 -16.18 -2.82
CA GLN A 68 0.07 -16.09 -1.38
C GLN A 68 -1.13 -15.46 -0.68
N PHE A 69 -1.62 -14.31 -1.17
CA PHE A 69 -2.81 -13.69 -0.58
C PHE A 69 -4.06 -14.58 -0.75
N SER A 70 -4.19 -15.25 -1.90
CA SER A 70 -5.25 -16.23 -2.12
C SER A 70 -5.24 -17.32 -1.05
N GLN A 71 -4.10 -17.95 -0.83
CA GLN A 71 -3.97 -19.05 0.11
C GLN A 71 -4.12 -18.58 1.57
N GLU A 72 -3.43 -17.51 1.95
CA GLU A 72 -3.36 -17.06 3.35
C GLU A 72 -4.63 -16.32 3.82
N PHE A 73 -5.41 -15.72 2.91
CA PHE A 73 -6.53 -14.85 3.26
C PHE A 73 -7.85 -15.22 2.59
N MET A 74 -7.86 -15.47 1.28
CA MET A 74 -9.10 -15.76 0.54
C MET A 74 -9.61 -17.18 0.76
N GLN A 75 -8.70 -18.13 1.06
CA GLN A 75 -8.99 -19.57 1.21
C GLN A 75 -8.76 -20.09 2.62
N THR A 76 -8.38 -19.22 3.56
CA THR A 76 -8.10 -19.59 4.95
C THR A 76 -8.95 -18.71 5.87
N PRO A 77 -9.53 -19.24 6.96
CA PRO A 77 -10.24 -18.42 7.94
C PRO A 77 -9.29 -17.40 8.58
N GLN A 78 -9.60 -16.12 8.42
CA GLN A 78 -8.92 -14.98 9.04
C GLN A 78 -9.92 -14.11 9.81
N THR A 79 -10.91 -14.77 10.41
CA THR A 79 -12.07 -14.15 11.06
C THR A 79 -11.73 -13.42 12.36
N GLU A 80 -10.59 -13.73 12.97
CA GLU A 80 -10.07 -13.08 14.17
C GLU A 80 -9.08 -11.95 13.86
N GLY A 81 -8.80 -11.68 12.58
CA GLY A 81 -7.91 -10.64 12.11
C GLY A 81 -6.80 -11.14 11.17
N TYR A 82 -5.95 -10.22 10.70
CA TYR A 82 -4.93 -10.51 9.69
C TYR A 82 -3.67 -9.65 9.86
N LYS A 83 -2.50 -10.21 9.51
CA LYS A 83 -1.16 -9.58 9.61
C LYS A 83 -0.88 -8.87 10.96
N GLY A 84 -1.47 -9.37 12.05
CA GLY A 84 -1.24 -8.86 13.41
C GLY A 84 -2.22 -7.79 13.87
N PHE A 85 -3.16 -7.37 13.03
CA PHE A 85 -4.37 -6.64 13.45
C PHE A 85 -5.40 -7.67 13.89
N LYS A 86 -5.74 -7.68 15.18
CA LYS A 86 -6.62 -8.68 15.77
C LYS A 86 -7.93 -8.04 16.24
N ILE A 87 -9.03 -8.72 16.02
CA ILE A 87 -10.32 -8.37 16.62
C ILE A 87 -10.16 -8.31 18.15
N GLY A 88 -10.73 -7.28 18.79
CA GLY A 88 -10.66 -7.06 20.22
C GLY A 88 -9.38 -6.37 20.74
N ALA A 89 -8.34 -6.21 19.91
CA ALA A 89 -7.16 -5.44 20.29
C ALA A 89 -7.51 -3.96 20.51
N SER A 90 -6.91 -3.31 21.49
CA SER A 90 -7.14 -1.88 21.72
C SER A 90 -6.47 -1.02 20.64
N LYS A 91 -7.00 0.17 20.40
CA LYS A 91 -6.36 1.17 19.54
C LYS A 91 -4.91 1.44 19.93
N GLU A 92 -4.64 1.56 21.23
CA GLU A 92 -3.29 1.74 21.75
C GLU A 92 -2.35 0.57 21.37
N GLN A 93 -2.82 -0.68 21.47
CA GLN A 93 -2.03 -1.85 21.08
C GLN A 93 -1.70 -1.85 19.57
N ILE A 94 -2.66 -1.43 18.74
CA ILE A 94 -2.44 -1.29 17.29
C ILE A 94 -1.42 -0.18 17.03
N GLU A 95 -1.60 1.01 17.60
CA GLU A 95 -0.73 2.15 17.35
C GLU A 95 0.69 1.94 17.88
N LYS A 96 0.84 1.22 19.01
CA LYS A 96 2.15 0.82 19.53
C LYS A 96 2.92 -0.08 18.55
N ARG A 97 2.22 -0.91 17.79
CA ARG A 97 2.84 -1.88 16.87
C ARG A 97 3.02 -1.35 15.46
N PHE A 98 2.07 -0.57 14.96
CA PHE A 98 1.99 -0.16 13.56
C PHE A 98 2.16 1.35 13.35
N GLY A 99 2.27 2.13 14.43
CA GLY A 99 2.26 3.60 14.39
C GLY A 99 0.83 4.15 14.38
N LYS A 100 0.71 5.48 14.41
CA LYS A 100 -0.60 6.15 14.29
C LYS A 100 -1.24 5.89 12.93
N SER A 101 -2.56 5.97 12.88
CA SER A 101 -3.29 5.83 11.62
C SER A 101 -2.85 6.89 10.59
N GLU A 102 -2.76 6.48 9.33
CA GLU A 102 -2.45 7.35 8.18
C GLU A 102 -3.66 8.16 7.72
N GLY A 103 -4.85 7.91 8.28
CA GLY A 103 -6.08 8.60 7.95
C GLY A 103 -7.30 7.70 8.10
N THR A 104 -8.47 8.26 7.81
CA THR A 104 -9.74 7.54 7.91
C THR A 104 -10.34 7.32 6.52
N ARG A 105 -10.95 6.15 6.33
CA ARG A 105 -11.72 5.80 5.13
C ARG A 105 -13.04 5.18 5.58
N GLU A 106 -14.14 5.68 5.05
CA GLU A 106 -15.46 5.06 5.25
C GLU A 106 -15.49 3.70 4.52
N ILE A 107 -15.95 2.64 5.17
CA ILE A 107 -16.20 1.30 4.59
C ILE A 107 -17.55 0.78 5.11
N ASN A 108 -18.53 0.71 4.21
CA ASN A 108 -19.89 0.23 4.49
C ASN A 108 -20.56 0.95 5.67
N GLY A 109 -20.46 2.27 5.71
CA GLY A 109 -20.99 3.14 6.75
C GLY A 109 -20.12 3.26 8.00
N ASN A 110 -18.94 2.63 8.03
CA ASN A 110 -18.05 2.66 9.19
C ASN A 110 -16.76 3.43 8.91
N ASP A 111 -16.32 4.25 9.85
CA ASP A 111 -15.05 4.95 9.78
C ASP A 111 -13.88 4.02 10.14
N ALA A 112 -13.14 3.56 9.14
CA ALA A 112 -11.99 2.69 9.30
C ALA A 112 -10.68 3.49 9.32
N GLN A 113 -9.86 3.26 10.34
CA GLN A 113 -8.52 3.84 10.51
C GLN A 113 -7.50 3.05 9.67
N GLN A 114 -6.77 3.77 8.81
CA GLN A 114 -5.84 3.22 7.82
C GLN A 114 -4.43 3.02 8.41
N TYR A 115 -3.80 1.88 8.10
CA TYR A 115 -2.44 1.50 8.47
C TYR A 115 -1.76 0.76 7.30
N GLY A 116 -1.29 1.50 6.28
CA GLY A 116 -0.75 0.89 5.07
C GLY A 116 -1.87 0.36 4.16
N ASP A 117 -1.87 -0.94 3.86
CA ASP A 117 -2.91 -1.64 3.09
C ASP A 117 -3.89 -2.41 4.01
N ILE A 118 -3.87 -2.15 5.32
CA ILE A 118 -4.90 -2.61 6.26
C ILE A 118 -5.64 -1.40 6.84
N ALA A 119 -6.96 -1.54 7.02
CA ALA A 119 -7.76 -0.62 7.80
C ALA A 119 -8.54 -1.36 8.88
N VAL A 120 -8.81 -0.71 10.01
CA VAL A 120 -9.61 -1.29 11.11
C VAL A 120 -10.66 -0.31 11.58
N THR A 121 -11.83 -0.82 11.97
CA THR A 121 -12.80 -0.02 12.72
C THR A 121 -12.68 -0.33 14.20
N TYR A 122 -13.03 0.63 15.04
CA TYR A 122 -13.06 0.47 16.49
C TYR A 122 -14.51 0.52 16.97
N ASN A 123 -14.84 -0.30 17.96
CA ASN A 123 -16.10 -0.21 18.68
C ASN A 123 -16.06 0.93 19.73
N GLN A 124 -17.13 1.05 20.51
CA GLN A 124 -17.25 2.09 21.54
C GLN A 124 -16.21 1.98 22.68
N ASP A 125 -15.57 0.82 22.84
CA ASP A 125 -14.52 0.57 23.84
C ASP A 125 -13.09 0.76 23.25
N ASP A 126 -12.97 1.40 22.09
CA ASP A 126 -11.71 1.54 21.34
C ASP A 126 -11.03 0.20 21.02
N LYS A 127 -11.81 -0.86 20.83
CA LYS A 127 -11.33 -2.18 20.42
C LYS A 127 -11.64 -2.45 18.95
N VAL A 128 -10.69 -3.09 18.26
CA VAL A 128 -10.83 -3.46 16.85
C VAL A 128 -12.08 -4.32 16.66
N ALA A 129 -13.02 -3.84 15.85
CA ALA A 129 -14.29 -4.50 15.54
C ALA A 129 -14.27 -5.20 14.18
N HIS A 130 -13.54 -4.63 13.21
CA HIS A 130 -13.36 -5.19 11.89
C HIS A 130 -11.92 -4.97 11.41
N VAL A 131 -11.42 -5.91 10.59
CA VAL A 131 -10.11 -5.82 9.94
C VAL A 131 -10.29 -5.97 8.44
N TYR A 132 -9.87 -4.96 7.70
CA TYR A 132 -10.01 -4.87 6.25
C TYR A 132 -8.64 -4.87 5.57
N VAL A 133 -8.51 -5.61 4.48
CA VAL A 133 -7.44 -5.41 3.49
C VAL A 133 -7.91 -4.36 2.50
N THR A 134 -7.12 -3.31 2.29
CA THR A 134 -7.51 -2.09 1.57
C THR A 134 -6.51 -1.79 0.45
N PRO A 135 -6.60 -2.50 -0.70
CA PRO A 135 -5.66 -2.31 -1.79
C PRO A 135 -5.77 -0.89 -2.38
N ARG A 136 -4.64 -0.30 -2.79
CA ARG A 136 -4.62 1.08 -3.29
C ARG A 136 -5.17 1.25 -4.72
N GLN A 137 -4.94 0.28 -5.60
CA GLN A 137 -5.23 0.42 -7.04
C GLN A 137 -5.85 -0.84 -7.67
N MET A 138 -6.46 -1.71 -6.87
CA MET A 138 -7.09 -2.93 -7.40
C MET A 138 -8.40 -2.59 -8.10
N THR A 139 -8.49 -2.87 -9.40
CA THR A 139 -9.73 -2.69 -10.17
C THR A 139 -10.64 -3.90 -9.99
N LYS A 140 -11.96 -3.69 -10.12
CA LYS A 140 -12.96 -4.77 -10.17
C LYS A 140 -12.58 -5.84 -11.20
N LYS A 141 -12.22 -5.39 -12.41
CA LYS A 141 -11.84 -6.29 -13.51
C LYS A 141 -10.58 -7.10 -13.18
N ALA A 142 -9.51 -6.46 -12.73
CA ALA A 142 -8.28 -7.19 -12.39
C ALA A 142 -8.51 -8.20 -11.25
N PHE A 143 -9.39 -7.85 -10.30
CA PHE A 143 -9.77 -8.74 -9.22
C PHE A 143 -10.56 -9.96 -9.72
N THR A 144 -11.57 -9.77 -10.59
CA THR A 144 -12.35 -10.89 -11.14
C THR A 144 -11.56 -11.70 -12.17
N ASP A 145 -10.62 -11.10 -12.90
CA ASP A 145 -9.70 -11.83 -13.80
C ASP A 145 -8.85 -12.82 -13.00
N PHE A 146 -8.51 -12.52 -11.75
CA PHE A 146 -7.70 -13.38 -10.88
C PHE A 146 -8.54 -14.36 -10.04
N TYR A 147 -9.65 -13.90 -9.47
CA TYR A 147 -10.48 -14.67 -8.52
C TYR A 147 -11.77 -15.25 -9.10
N ASN A 148 -12.06 -15.00 -10.38
CA ASN A 148 -13.36 -15.20 -11.01
C ASN A 148 -14.45 -14.25 -10.47
N GLU A 149 -15.64 -14.34 -11.07
CA GLU A 149 -16.83 -13.60 -10.64
C GLU A 149 -17.32 -14.08 -9.26
N PRO A 150 -17.74 -13.17 -8.36
CA PRO A 150 -18.21 -13.54 -7.03
C PRO A 150 -19.41 -14.48 -7.08
N ALA A 151 -19.54 -15.34 -6.07
CA ALA A 151 -20.69 -16.24 -5.92
C ALA A 151 -22.01 -15.48 -5.75
N GLN A 152 -21.97 -14.32 -5.08
CA GLN A 152 -23.14 -13.47 -4.90
C GLN A 152 -22.77 -11.97 -4.88
N ILE A 153 -23.66 -11.12 -5.39
CA ILE A 153 -23.56 -9.66 -5.31
C ILE A 153 -24.77 -9.12 -4.56
N ARG A 154 -24.54 -8.26 -3.55
CA ARG A 154 -25.58 -7.52 -2.83
C ARG A 154 -25.19 -6.05 -2.74
N GLY A 155 -25.75 -5.22 -3.62
CA GLY A 155 -25.34 -3.82 -3.77
C GLY A 155 -23.86 -3.71 -4.14
N ASP A 156 -23.10 -2.93 -3.37
CA ASP A 156 -21.66 -2.73 -3.57
C ASP A 156 -20.77 -3.79 -2.89
N ILE A 157 -21.38 -4.85 -2.35
CA ILE A 157 -20.68 -5.95 -1.67
C ILE A 157 -20.74 -7.21 -2.52
N TRP A 158 -19.57 -7.78 -2.80
CA TRP A 158 -19.39 -9.06 -3.48
C TRP A 158 -19.00 -10.13 -2.46
N TYR A 159 -19.55 -11.33 -2.60
CA TYR A 159 -19.35 -12.46 -1.71
C TYR A 159 -18.66 -13.58 -2.48
N TYR A 160 -17.49 -14.00 -2.00
CA TYR A 160 -16.70 -15.10 -2.56
C TYR A 160 -16.88 -16.39 -1.76
N ASP A 161 -18.13 -16.70 -1.44
CA ASP A 161 -18.52 -17.82 -0.56
C ASP A 161 -18.94 -19.02 -1.41
N TYR A 162 -17.99 -19.64 -2.12
CA TYR A 162 -18.31 -20.79 -2.98
C TYR A 162 -18.63 -22.06 -2.19
N ASN A 163 -18.16 -22.17 -0.94
CA ASN A 163 -18.45 -23.28 -0.05
C ASN A 163 -18.98 -22.79 1.30
N ILE A 164 -20.20 -23.19 1.64
CA ILE A 164 -20.87 -22.79 2.89
C ILE A 164 -20.35 -23.52 4.15
N TYR A 165 -19.44 -24.47 3.97
CA TYR A 165 -18.86 -25.25 5.06
C TYR A 165 -17.46 -24.76 5.48
N ASP A 166 -16.94 -23.71 4.85
CA ASP A 166 -15.60 -23.19 5.15
C ASP A 166 -15.56 -22.42 6.48
N GLY A 167 -16.72 -22.04 7.02
CA GLY A 167 -16.84 -21.37 8.33
C GLY A 167 -16.48 -19.88 8.31
N PHE A 168 -16.14 -19.34 7.13
CA PHE A 168 -15.89 -17.93 6.91
C PHE A 168 -16.48 -17.47 5.57
N SER A 169 -16.73 -16.17 5.48
CA SER A 169 -17.15 -15.48 4.27
C SER A 169 -16.11 -14.46 3.86
N ILE A 170 -15.89 -14.32 2.55
CA ILE A 170 -15.08 -13.25 1.98
C ILE A 170 -15.99 -12.18 1.41
N LYS A 171 -16.01 -11.02 2.07
CA LYS A 171 -16.72 -9.82 1.60
C LYS A 171 -15.76 -8.89 0.90
N VAL A 172 -16.03 -8.59 -0.36
CA VAL A 172 -15.29 -7.61 -1.14
C VAL A 172 -16.18 -6.38 -1.31
N PHE A 173 -15.83 -5.30 -0.64
CA PHE A 173 -16.49 -4.01 -0.76
C PHE A 173 -15.95 -3.29 -1.98
N THR A 174 -16.84 -2.75 -2.80
CA THR A 174 -16.46 -2.12 -4.05
C THR A 174 -16.91 -0.67 -4.12
N SER A 175 -16.27 0.11 -5.00
CA SER A 175 -16.72 1.48 -5.32
C SER A 175 -16.33 1.82 -6.75
N ARG A 176 -17.30 2.25 -7.56
CA ARG A 176 -17.10 2.53 -8.99
C ARG A 176 -16.43 1.33 -9.68
N GLN A 177 -15.23 1.51 -10.23
CA GLN A 177 -14.44 0.46 -10.89
C GLN A 177 -13.37 -0.20 -10.00
N TYR A 178 -13.34 0.09 -8.69
CA TYR A 178 -12.27 -0.36 -7.79
C TYR A 178 -12.77 -1.26 -6.65
N ILE A 179 -11.85 -2.08 -6.14
CA ILE A 179 -11.98 -2.77 -4.86
C ILE A 179 -11.61 -1.79 -3.76
N LYS A 180 -12.55 -1.57 -2.83
CA LYS A 180 -12.43 -0.62 -1.73
C LYS A 180 -11.81 -1.27 -0.50
N ALA A 181 -12.27 -2.49 -0.19
CA ALA A 181 -11.82 -3.29 0.94
C ALA A 181 -12.18 -4.76 0.74
N ILE A 182 -11.46 -5.64 1.43
CA ILE A 182 -11.70 -7.08 1.48
C ILE A 182 -11.71 -7.47 2.96
N GLU A 183 -12.70 -8.24 3.39
CA GLU A 183 -12.89 -8.67 4.76
C GLU A 183 -13.15 -10.17 4.81
N ASN A 184 -12.51 -10.86 5.76
CA ASN A 184 -12.74 -12.27 6.06
C ASN A 184 -13.49 -12.32 7.40
N VAL A 185 -14.75 -12.78 7.38
CA VAL A 185 -15.64 -12.74 8.55
C VAL A 185 -16.20 -14.13 8.84
N PRO A 186 -16.62 -14.42 10.08
CA PRO A 186 -17.37 -15.63 10.35
C PRO A 186 -18.61 -15.70 9.45
N GLN A 187 -18.84 -16.87 8.86
CA GLN A 187 -20.08 -17.13 8.13
C GLN A 187 -21.23 -17.20 9.14
N ARG A 188 -22.38 -16.60 8.80
CA ARG A 188 -23.59 -16.62 9.62
C ARG A 188 -24.73 -17.28 8.85
#